data_AF-A0A011RMX6-F1
#
_entry.id   AF-A0A011RMX6-F1
#
_cell.length_a   1.000
_cell.length_b   1.000
_cell.length_c   1.000
_cell.angle_alpha   90.00
_cell.angle_beta   90.00
_cell.angle_gamma   90.00
#
_symmetry.space_group_name_H-M   'P 1'
#
loop_
_entity.id
_entity.type
_entity.pdbx_description
1 polymer ?
#
loop_
_entity_poly.entity_id
_entity_poly.type
_entity_poly.pdbx_seq_one_letter_code
_entity_poly.pdbx_strand_id
1 'polypeptide(L)' 'MRWLQADGFSLLNGPRRTGDGYYEAVMLEPEDNRIEIMAE' A
#
# COMPACT_ATOMS: atom_id res chain seq x y z
N MET A 1 4.02 3.55 -5.43
CA MET A 1 4.20 2.13 -5.02
C MET A 1 5.48 1.48 -5.55
N ARG A 2 5.96 1.78 -6.77
CA ARG A 2 7.20 1.15 -7.30
C ARG A 2 8.44 1.32 -6.41
N TRP A 3 8.66 2.50 -5.81
CA TRP A 3 9.82 2.73 -4.94
C TRP A 3 9.74 1.90 -3.65
N LEU A 4 8.56 1.82 -3.04
CA LEU A 4 8.32 1.01 -1.84
C LEU A 4 8.59 -0.48 -2.11
N GLN A 5 8.17 -1.00 -3.26
CA GLN A 5 8.50 -2.38 -3.64
C GLN A 5 10.00 -2.60 -3.84
N ALA A 6 10.71 -1.61 -4.39
CA ALA A 6 12.17 -1.68 -4.52
C ALA A 6 12.88 -1.61 -3.16
N ASP A 7 12.29 -0.92 -2.19
CA ASP A 7 12.80 -0.78 -0.82
C ASP A 7 12.41 -1.96 0.10
N GLY A 8 11.84 -3.04 -0.45
CA GLY A 8 11.53 -4.27 0.28
C GLY A 8 10.11 -4.35 0.86
N PHE A 9 9.25 -3.38 0.59
CA PHE A 9 7.85 -3.44 1.02
C PHE A 9 7.03 -4.31 0.07
N SER A 10 6.37 -5.34 0.61
CA SER A 10 5.49 -6.21 -0.15
C SER A 10 4.09 -5.61 -0.27
N LEU A 11 3.58 -5.50 -1.48
CA LEU A 11 2.21 -5.04 -1.70
C LEU A 11 1.23 -6.20 -1.48
N LEU A 12 0.41 -6.09 -0.43
CA LEU A 12 -0.59 -7.11 -0.08
C LEU A 12 -1.92 -6.87 -0.79
N ASN A 13 -2.32 -5.60 -0.93
CA ASN A 13 -3.60 -5.26 -1.55
C ASN A 13 -3.58 -3.83 -2.15
N GLY A 14 -4.33 -3.61 -3.24
CA GLY A 14 -4.29 -2.38 -4.03
C GLY A 14 -3.04 -2.30 -4.92
N PRO A 15 -2.58 -1.10 -5.32
CA PRO A 15 -3.27 0.17 -5.17
C PRO A 15 -4.57 0.18 -5.99
N ARG A 16 -5.65 0.70 -5.41
CA ARG A 16 -6.93 0.88 -6.11
C ARG A 16 -7.60 2.17 -5.68
N ARG A 17 -8.55 2.63 -6.48
CA ARG A 17 -9.43 3.75 -6.14
C ARG A 17 -10.78 3.20 -5.68
N THR A 18 -11.31 3.75 -4.60
CA THR A 18 -12.62 3.40 -4.03
C THR A 18 -13.72 4.31 -4.56
N GLY A 19 -14.97 3.89 -4.36
CA GLY A 19 -16.16 4.61 -4.85
C GLY A 19 -16.41 5.97 -4.19
N ASP A 20 -15.73 6.24 -3.08
CA ASP A 20 -15.71 7.51 -2.34
C ASP A 20 -14.59 8.46 -2.81
N GLY A 21 -13.78 8.05 -3.79
CA GLY A 21 -12.76 8.89 -4.43
C GLY A 21 -11.34 8.68 -3.94
N TYR A 22 -11.11 7.95 -2.85
CA TYR A 22 -9.79 7.76 -2.26
C TYR A 22 -8.99 6.65 -2.97
N TYR A 23 -7.67 6.76 -2.90
CA TYR A 23 -6.74 5.68 -3.16
C TYR A 23 -6.43 4.92 -1.88
N GLU A 24 -6.50 3.59 -1.96
CA GLU A 24 -6.13 2.70 -0.86
C GLU A 24 -5.11 1.64 -1.30
N ALA A 25 -4.19 1.33 -0.37
CA ALA A 25 -3.24 0.24 -0.51
C ALA A 25 -2.85 -0.34 0.86
N VAL A 26 -2.48 -1.62 0.87
CA VAL A 26 -1.99 -2.33 2.04
C VAL A 26 -0.62 -2.91 1.70
N MET A 27 0.37 -2.66 2.54
CA MET A 27 1.72 -3.18 2.39
C MET A 27 2.21 -3.87 3.65
N LEU A 28 3.19 -4.75 3.46
CA LEU A 28 3.97 -5.37 4.52
C LEU A 28 5.39 -4.81 4.44
N GLU A 29 5.94 -4.41 5.56
CA GLU A 29 7.36 -4.08 5.66
C GLU A 29 8.18 -5.31 6.09
N PRO A 30 9.52 -5.28 6.02
CA PRO A 30 10.39 -6.43 6.31
C PRO A 30 10.24 -7.11 7.67
N GLU A 31 9.78 -6.43 8.72
CA GLU A 31 9.51 -6.96 10.07
C GLU A 31 8.05 -7.45 10.23
N ASP A 32 7.34 -7.68 9.13
CA ASP A 32 5.95 -8.14 9.05
C ASP A 32 4.90 -7.17 9.64
N ASN A 33 5.24 -5.91 9.85
CA ASN A 33 4.26 -4.89 10.18
C ASN A 33 3.41 -4.53 8.96
N ARG A 34 2.10 -4.41 9.20
CA ARG A 34 1.11 -4.07 8.16
C ARG A 34 0.86 -2.56 8.12
N ILE A 35 1.09 -1.97 6.97
CA ILE A 35 0.89 -0.54 6.71
C ILE A 35 -0.33 -0.35 5.81
N GLU A 36 -1.27 0.48 6.24
CA GLU A 36 -2.43 0.91 5.44
C GLU A 36 -2.23 2.35 4.97
N ILE A 37 -2.41 2.57 3.68
CA ILE A 37 -2.27 3.89 3.04
C ILE A 37 -3.63 4.32 2.52
N MET A 38 -4.02 5.54 2.89
CA MET A 38 -5.22 6.24 2.42
C MET A 38 -4.78 7.60 1.87
N ALA A 39 -5.17 7.93 0.64
CA ALA A 39 -4.87 9.22 0.01
C ALA A 39 -6.06 9.71 -0.82
N GLU A 40 -6.27 11.02 -0.91
CA GLU A 40 -7.24 11.66 -1.82
C GLU A 40 -6.69 11.77 -3.25
#